data_AF-A0A972CCJ0-F1
#
_entry.id   AF-A0A972CCJ0-F1
#
_cell.length_a   1.000
_cell.length_b   1.000
_cell.length_c   1.000
_cell.angle_alpha   90.00
_cell.angle_beta   90.00
_cell.angle_gamma   90.00
#
_symmetry.space_group_name_H-M   'P 1'
#
loop_
_entity.id
_entity.type
_entity.pdbx_description
1 polymer ?
#
loop_
_entity_poly.entity_id
_entity_poly.type
_entity_poly.pdbx_seq_one_letter_code
_entity_poly.pdbx_strand_id
1 'polypeptide(L)' 'MVRVNEREIEYKKGMTVADAIREAGQSIDKMTIVIVDGIVLSLDEIKSVIVEDGAFIKLLPLISGG' A
#
# COMPACT_ATOMS: atom_id res chain seq x y z
N MET A 1 -0.66 10.58 -9.45
CA MET A 1 -0.21 9.19 -9.69
C MET A 1 0.15 8.56 -8.35
N VAL A 2 -0.11 7.27 -8.12
CA VAL A 2 0.29 6.60 -6.86
C VAL A 2 1.40 5.61 -7.16
N ARG A 3 2.41 5.55 -6.28
CA ARG A 3 3.54 4.64 -6.44
C ARG A 3 3.46 3.55 -5.38
N VAL A 4 3.28 2.31 -5.82
CA VAL A 4 3.24 1.11 -4.98
C VAL A 4 4.51 0.31 -5.21
N ASN A 5 5.45 0.41 -4.26
CA ASN A 5 6.76 -0.20 -4.32
C ASN A 5 7.53 0.29 -5.57
N GLU A 6 7.80 -0.61 -6.52
CA GLU A 6 8.45 -0.28 -7.80
C GLU A 6 7.46 -0.05 -8.95
N ARG A 7 6.14 -0.10 -8.69
CA ARG A 7 5.10 0.08 -9.69
C ARG A 7 4.40 1.43 -9.52
N GLU A 8 4.11 2.06 -10.64
CA GLU A 8 3.31 3.28 -10.69
C GLU A 8 1.93 2.93 -11.26
N ILE A 9 0.89 3.42 -10.58
CA ILE A 9 -0.49 3.23 -10.97
C ILE A 9 -1.20 4.57 -11.11
N GLU A 10 -2.27 4.59 -11.89
CA GLU A 10 -3.11 5.76 -12.02
C GLU A 10 -3.86 6.02 -10.70
N TYR A 11 -3.75 7.24 -10.19
CA TYR A 11 -4.47 7.64 -9.00
C TYR A 11 -5.96 7.83 -9.35
N LYS A 12 -6.85 7.20 -8.58
CA LYS A 12 -8.29 7.43 -8.66
C LYS A 12 -8.77 8.11 -7.40
N LYS A 13 -9.54 9.19 -7.55
CA LYS A 13 -10.07 9.95 -6.41
C LYS A 13 -10.98 9.06 -5.56
N GLY A 14 -10.69 8.97 -4.26
CA GLY A 14 -11.42 8.09 -3.32
C GLY A 14 -10.92 6.65 -3.26
N MET A 15 -9.80 6.34 -3.93
CA MET A 15 -9.10 5.06 -3.80
C MET A 15 -8.53 4.90 -2.39
N THR A 16 -8.61 3.69 -1.83
CA THR A 16 -7.95 3.35 -0.55
C THR A 16 -6.54 2.81 -0.79
N VAL A 17 -5.73 2.77 0.27
CA VAL A 17 -4.40 2.12 0.21
C VAL A 17 -4.53 0.66 -0.26
N ALA A 18 -5.55 -0.05 0.23
CA ALA A 18 -5.82 -1.43 -0.19
C ALA A 18 -6.18 -1.52 -1.69
N ASP A 19 -6.99 -0.61 -2.22
CA ASP A 19 -7.30 -0.57 -3.66
C ASP A 19 -6.06 -0.30 -4.50
N ALA A 20 -5.22 0.66 -4.09
CA ALA A 20 -3.97 1.00 -4.78
C ALA A 20 -3.05 -0.22 -4.90
N ILE A 21 -2.91 -0.97 -3.80
CA ILE A 21 -2.10 -2.18 -3.77
C ILE A 21 -2.66 -3.26 -4.70
N ARG A 22 -3.99 -3.43 -4.72
CA ARG A 22 -4.66 -4.39 -5.62
C ARG A 22 -4.52 -4.01 -7.10
N GLU A 23 -4.66 -2.72 -7.45
CA GLU A 23 -4.46 -2.25 -8.83
C GLU A 23 -3.00 -2.40 -9.27
N ALA A 24 -2.05 -2.26 -8.35
CA ALA A 24 -0.65 -2.56 -8.62
C ALA A 24 -0.37 -4.06 -8.84
N GLY A 25 -1.35 -4.94 -8.63
CA GLY A 25 -1.21 -6.40 -8.71
C GLY A 25 -0.38 -6.98 -7.58
N GLN A 26 -0.30 -6.27 -6.45
CA GLN A 26 0.39 -6.71 -5.25
C GLN A 26 -0.62 -7.29 -4.25
N SER A 27 -0.19 -8.29 -3.48
CA SER A 27 -0.99 -8.92 -2.44
C SER A 27 -0.46 -8.55 -1.08
N ILE A 28 -1.36 -8.35 -0.11
CA ILE A 28 -1.01 -8.01 1.26
C ILE A 28 -1.31 -9.24 2.12
N ASP A 29 -0.26 -9.89 2.61
CA ASP A 29 -0.38 -10.98 3.55
C ASP A 29 -0.50 -10.47 4.99
N LYS A 30 -0.96 -11.33 5.91
CA LYS A 30 -1.06 -11.00 7.35
C LYS A 30 0.28 -10.58 7.97
N MET A 31 1.39 -10.91 7.33
CA MET A 31 2.75 -10.59 7.75
C MET A 31 3.38 -9.46 6.92
N THR A 32 2.60 -8.72 6.13
CA THR A 32 3.13 -7.62 5.32
C THR A 32 2.89 -6.28 6.02
N ILE A 33 3.98 -5.54 6.26
CA ILE A 33 3.93 -4.17 6.76
C ILE A 33 3.68 -3.25 5.57
N VAL A 34 2.68 -2.37 5.68
CA VAL A 34 2.38 -1.35 4.68
C VAL A 34 2.87 -0.01 5.20
N ILE A 35 3.67 0.70 4.41
CA ILE A 35 4.19 2.02 4.73
C ILE A 35 3.65 2.99 3.68
N VAL A 36 2.96 4.04 4.10
CA VAL A 36 2.44 5.09 3.21
C VAL A 36 3.06 6.41 3.62
N ASP A 37 3.83 7.03 2.74
CA ASP A 37 4.50 8.32 3.00
C ASP A 37 5.33 8.34 4.30
N GLY A 38 5.93 7.18 4.64
CA GLY A 38 6.72 6.99 5.85
C GLY A 38 5.92 6.59 7.10
N ILE A 39 4.59 6.54 7.02
CA ILE A 39 3.71 6.10 8.11
C ILE A 39 3.42 4.61 7.96
N VAL A 40 3.68 3.84 9.03
CA VAL A 40 3.32 2.42 9.07
C VAL A 40 1.82 2.30 9.33
N LEU A 41 1.12 1.63 8.42
CA LEU A 41 -0.31 1.35 8.53
C LEU A 41 -0.56 -0.14 8.76
N SER A 42 -1.54 -0.43 9.61
CA SER A 42 -2.03 -1.78 9.84
C SER A 42 -3.02 -2.22 8.74
N LEU A 43 -3.26 -3.53 8.63
CA LEU A 43 -4.21 -4.11 7.66
C LEU A 43 -5.65 -3.60 7.79
N ASP A 44 -6.05 -3.15 8.98
CA ASP A 44 -7.35 -2.52 9.20
C ASP A 44 -7.36 -1.07 8.68
N GLU A 45 -6.27 -0.33 8.90
CA GLU A 45 -6.15 1.07 8.51
C GLU A 45 -6.10 1.24 6.99
N ILE A 46 -5.39 0.37 6.27
CA ILE A 46 -5.26 0.47 4.81
C ILE A 46 -6.60 0.37 4.05
N LYS A 47 -7.65 -0.16 4.68
CA LYS A 47 -9.00 -0.24 4.10
C LYS A 47 -9.82 1.03 4.32
N SER A 48 -9.42 1.85 5.29
CA SER A 48 -10.11 3.08 5.67
C SER A 48 -9.35 4.33 5.23
N VAL A 49 -8.03 4.24 5.13
CA VAL A 49 -7.16 5.33 4.68
C VAL A 49 -7.27 5.50 3.17
N ILE A 50 -7.66 6.70 2.77
CA ILE A 50 -7.71 7.15 1.39
C ILE A 50 -6.29 7.54 0.95
N VAL A 51 -5.88 7.09 -0.22
CA VAL A 51 -4.59 7.51 -0.81
C VAL A 51 -4.73 8.90 -1.43
N GLU A 52 -3.67 9.68 -1.32
CA GLU A 52 -3.55 10.97 -2.00
C GLU A 52 -2.83 10.82 -3.34
N ASP A 53 -3.02 11.80 -4.22
CA ASP A 53 -2.25 11.86 -5.46
C ASP A 53 -0.77 12.10 -5.12
N GLY A 54 0.11 11.25 -5.65
CA GLY A 54 1.55 11.29 -5.35
C GLY A 54 1.98 10.40 -4.19
N ALA A 55 1.04 9.73 -3.51
CA ALA A 55 1.35 8.89 -2.35
C ALA A 55 2.34 7.77 -2.69
N PHE A 56 3.25 7.50 -1.73
CA PHE A 56 4.25 6.45 -1.85
C PHE A 56 3.96 5.31 -0.88
N ILE A 57 3.58 4.16 -1.43
CA ILE A 57 3.19 2.96 -0.68
C ILE A 57 4.30 1.92 -0.81
N LYS A 58 4.86 1.46 0.30
CA LYS A 58 5.87 0.40 0.35
C LYS A 58 5.34 -0.80 1.09
N LEU A 59 5.51 -1.98 0.50
CA LEU A 59 5.10 -3.26 1.07
C LEU A 59 6.34 -4.01 1.51
N LEU A 60 6.43 -4.31 2.81
CA LEU A 60 7.54 -5.05 3.38
C LEU A 60 7.00 -6.37 3.95
N PRO A 61 7.17 -7.51 3.24
CA PRO A 61 6.85 -8.80 3.81
C PRO A 61 7.82 -9.11 4.96
N LEU A 62 7.29 -9.45 6.14
CA LEU A 62 8.09 -9.97 7.24
C LEU A 62 8.48 -11.41 6.93
N ILE A 63 9.67 -11.57 6.34
CA ILE A 63 10.28 -12.87 6.14
C ILE A 63 10.99 -13.22 7.45
N SER A 64 10.37 -14.04 8.30
CA SER A 64 11.08 -14.65 9.43
C SER A 64 12.01 -15.74 8.88
N GLY A 65 13.23 -15.36 8.54
CA GLY A 65 14.30 -16.31 8.22
C GLY A 65 14.81 -16.93 9.51
N GLY A 66 14.53 -18.22 9.70
CA GLY A 66 15.21 -19.08 10.68
C GLY A 66 16.42 -19.75 10.06
#